data_AF-A0A6P0Y4I6-F1
#
_entry.id   AF-A0A6P0Y4I6-F1
#
_cell.length_a   1.000
_cell.length_b   1.000
_cell.length_c   1.000
_cell.angle_alpha   90.00
_cell.angle_beta   90.00
_cell.angle_gamma   90.00
#
_symmetry.space_group_name_H-M   'P 1'
#
loop_
_entity.id
_entity.type
_entity.pdbx_description
1 polymer ?
#
loop_
_entity_poly.entity_id
_entity_poly.type
_entity_poly.pdbx_seq_one_letter_code
_entity_poly.pdbx_strand_id
1 'polypeptide(L)' 'MNPVCSSQPQTKLPNGPKTPVFIQTIQALLDQFGLLERAYQKYGDIFYTPKSFGFPPIVILSNLEAIEQVFSAPPELF' A
#
# COMPACT_ATOMS: atom_id res chain seq x y z
N MET A 1 26.66 -7.75 29.25
CA MET A 1 25.43 -8.50 28.95
C MET A 1 24.41 -7.50 28.43
N ASN A 2 24.11 -7.53 27.13
CA ASN A 2 23.21 -6.57 26.49
C ASN A 2 21.76 -6.97 26.76
N PRO A 3 20.86 -6.04 27.12
CA PRO A 3 19.43 -6.37 27.18
C PRO A 3 18.91 -6.58 25.76
N VAL A 4 18.37 -7.77 25.52
CA VAL A 4 17.64 -8.13 24.31
C VAL A 4 16.42 -7.22 24.21
N CYS A 5 16.45 -6.28 23.26
CA CYS A 5 15.31 -5.43 22.97
C CYS A 5 14.25 -6.27 22.27
N SER A 6 13.23 -6.68 23.00
CA SER A 6 12.04 -7.33 22.44
C SER A 6 11.21 -6.30 21.66
N SER A 7 11.55 -6.04 20.40
CA SER A 7 10.68 -5.29 19.49
C SER A 7 9.71 -6.26 18.83
N GLN A 8 8.50 -6.35 19.38
CA GLN A 8 7.31 -6.88 18.71
C GLN A 8 7.24 -6.35 17.27
N PRO A 9 6.86 -7.15 16.25
CA PRO A 9 6.64 -6.65 14.90
C PRO A 9 5.49 -5.64 14.95
N GLN A 10 5.82 -4.37 14.96
CA GLN A 10 4.86 -3.29 14.86
C GLN A 10 4.16 -3.46 13.50
N THR A 11 2.88 -3.86 13.50
CA THR A 11 2.00 -3.83 12.33
C THR A 11 1.76 -2.38 11.91
N LYS A 12 2.81 -1.73 11.42
CA LYS A 12 2.78 -0.39 10.85
C LYS A 12 2.37 -0.58 9.40
N LEU A 13 1.12 -0.24 9.11
CA LEU A 13 0.66 -0.11 7.74
C LEU A 13 1.59 0.86 6.99
N PRO A 14 1.89 0.60 5.71
CA PRO A 14 2.69 1.51 4.90
C PRO A 14 2.11 2.93 4.93
N ASN A 15 2.96 3.93 4.71
CA ASN A 15 2.49 5.30 4.58
C ASN A 15 1.49 5.41 3.41
N GLY A 16 0.41 6.16 3.64
CA GLY A 16 -0.68 6.32 2.67
C GLY A 16 -0.97 7.77 2.28
N PRO A 17 -1.65 7.98 1.15
CA PRO A 17 -2.12 9.30 0.75
C PRO A 17 -3.09 9.87 1.78
N LYS A 18 -2.78 11.09 2.26
CA LYS A 18 -3.66 11.88 3.14
C LYS A 18 -4.65 12.75 2.36
N THR A 19 -4.63 12.66 1.03
CA THR A 19 -5.47 13.46 0.13
C THR A 19 -6.94 13.06 0.28
N PRO A 20 -7.88 14.01 0.33
CA PRO A 20 -9.31 13.70 0.37
C PRO A 20 -9.74 12.74 -0.75
N VAL A 21 -10.56 11.75 -0.39
CA VAL A 21 -10.97 10.62 -1.23
C VAL A 21 -11.53 11.05 -2.59
N PHE A 22 -12.38 12.08 -2.61
CA PHE A 22 -13.02 12.56 -3.84
C PHE A 22 -12.02 13.06 -4.90
N ILE A 23 -10.94 13.70 -4.46
CA ILE A 23 -9.86 14.17 -5.36
C ILE A 23 -9.09 12.97 -5.91
N GLN A 24 -8.84 11.95 -5.09
CA GLN A 24 -8.20 10.70 -5.56
C GLN A 24 -9.08 9.97 -6.57
N THR A 25 -10.40 9.93 -6.38
CA THR A 25 -11.33 9.28 -7.32
C THR A 25 -11.36 9.99 -8.68
N ILE A 26 -11.41 11.33 -8.71
CA ILE A 26 -11.38 12.10 -9.96
C ILE A 26 -10.05 11.93 -10.69
N GLN A 27 -8.92 12.00 -9.97
CA GLN A 27 -7.60 11.79 -10.56
C GLN A 27 -7.43 10.37 -11.08
N ALA A 28 -7.91 9.37 -10.34
CA ALA A 28 -7.93 7.99 -10.80
C ALA A 28 -8.83 7.79 -12.02
N LEU A 29 -9.87 8.59 -12.24
CA LEU A 29 -10.72 8.45 -13.43
C LEU A 29 -10.07 9.09 -14.69
N LEU A 30 -9.29 10.16 -14.51
CA LEU A 30 -8.72 10.96 -15.61
C LEU A 30 -7.28 10.57 -15.98
N ASP A 31 -6.51 10.03 -15.04
CA ASP A 31 -5.07 9.78 -15.18
C ASP A 31 -4.63 8.64 -14.24
N GLN A 32 -5.16 7.42 -14.48
CA GLN A 32 -4.86 6.23 -13.67
C GLN A 32 -3.35 6.00 -13.52
N PHE A 33 -2.63 6.03 -14.65
CA PHE A 33 -1.20 5.77 -14.67
C PHE A 33 -0.40 6.90 -14.03
N GLY A 34 -0.75 8.17 -14.25
CA GLY A 34 -0.06 9.28 -13.60
C GLY A 34 -0.34 9.38 -12.10
N LEU A 35 -1.50 8.93 -11.62
CA LEU A 35 -1.75 8.80 -10.17
C LEU A 35 -0.85 7.71 -9.56
N LEU A 36 -0.74 6.54 -10.21
CA LEU A 36 0.13 5.46 -9.76
C LEU A 36 1.61 5.87 -9.80
N GLU A 37 2.06 6.55 -10.86
CA GLU A 37 3.43 7.06 -10.97
C GLU A 37 3.74 8.07 -9.85
N ARG A 38 2.85 9.04 -9.59
CA ARG A 38 3.04 10.00 -8.49
C ARG A 38 3.04 9.31 -7.13
N ALA A 39 2.21 8.29 -6.93
CA ALA A 39 2.20 7.51 -5.70
C ALA A 39 3.49 6.69 -5.55
N TYR A 40 3.97 6.07 -6.62
CA TYR A 40 5.24 5.34 -6.69
C TYR A 40 6.43 6.24 -6.33
N GLN A 41 6.54 7.40 -6.99
CA GLN A 41 7.59 8.39 -6.70
C GLN A 41 7.58 8.88 -5.25
N LYS A 42 6.41 8.88 -4.59
CA LYS A 42 6.22 9.41 -3.24
C LYS A 42 6.33 8.37 -2.12
N TYR A 43 5.86 7.15 -2.37
CA TYR A 43 5.70 6.10 -1.37
C TYR A 43 6.53 4.84 -1.66
N GLY A 44 7.12 4.75 -2.86
CA GLY A 44 7.93 3.62 -3.30
C GLY A 44 7.10 2.44 -3.82
N ASP A 45 7.73 1.27 -3.83
CA ASP A 45 7.19 0.05 -4.44
C ASP A 45 5.95 -0.53 -3.75
N ILE A 46 5.70 -0.19 -2.48
CA ILE A 46 4.59 -0.70 -1.69
C ILE A 46 3.96 0.45 -0.91
N PHE A 47 2.66 0.69 -1.12
CA PHE A 47 1.94 1.70 -0.37
C PHE A 47 0.52 1.26 -0.03
N TYR A 48 -0.03 1.87 1.02
CA TYR A 48 -1.34 1.53 1.57
C TYR A 48 -2.28 2.72 1.45
N THR A 49 -3.47 2.48 0.91
CA THR A 49 -4.56 3.45 0.89
C THR A 49 -5.59 3.02 1.94
N PRO A 50 -5.83 3.85 2.98
CA PRO A 50 -6.82 3.54 4.00
C PRO A 50 -8.23 3.47 3.39
N LYS A 51 -9.14 2.81 4.12
CA LYS A 51 -10.55 2.73 3.74
C LYS A 51 -11.09 4.12 3.40
N SER A 52 -11.80 4.21 2.29
CA SER A 52 -12.37 5.45 1.81
C SER A 52 -13.85 5.27 1.41
N PHE A 53 -14.58 6.35 1.17
CA PHE A 53 -16.00 6.25 0.84
C PHE A 53 -16.19 5.47 -0.47
N GLY A 54 -16.78 4.27 -0.38
CA GLY A 54 -17.00 3.38 -1.52
C GLY A 54 -15.86 2.41 -1.84
N PHE A 55 -14.72 2.47 -1.14
CA PHE A 55 -13.59 1.56 -1.39
C PHE A 55 -13.06 0.94 -0.09
N PRO A 56 -12.78 -0.38 -0.07
CA PRO A 56 -12.10 -1.02 1.05
C PRO A 56 -10.67 -0.46 1.19
N PRO A 57 -9.97 -0.74 2.30
CA PRO A 57 -8.53 -0.50 2.37
C PRO A 57 -7.80 -1.30 1.28
N ILE A 58 -6.81 -0.70 0.63
CA ILE A 58 -6.08 -1.30 -0.50
C ILE A 58 -4.57 -1.20 -0.24
N VAL A 59 -3.84 -2.28 -0.50
CA VAL A 59 -2.37 -2.27 -0.61
C VAL A 59 -2.02 -2.37 -2.09
N ILE A 60 -1.15 -1.47 -2.57
CA ILE A 60 -0.66 -1.47 -3.95
C ILE A 60 0.79 -1.94 -3.95
N LEU A 61 1.11 -2.88 -4.83
CA LEU A 61 2.42 -3.48 -5.02
C LEU A 61 2.90 -3.19 -6.45
N SER A 62 4.08 -2.59 -6.57
CA SER A 62 4.72 -2.27 -7.86
C SER A 62 6.02 -3.06 -8.10
N ASN A 63 6.48 -3.83 -7.12
CA ASN A 63 7.68 -4.67 -7.20
C ASN A 63 7.32 -6.10 -7.64
N LEU A 64 8.05 -6.62 -8.63
CA LEU A 64 7.76 -7.94 -9.23
C LEU A 64 7.93 -9.10 -8.23
N GLU A 65 8.95 -9.07 -7.38
CA GLU A 65 9.19 -10.09 -6.37
C GLU A 65 8.05 -10.15 -5.33
N ALA A 66 7.56 -8.99 -4.89
CA ALA A 66 6.43 -8.90 -3.95
C ALA A 66 5.13 -9.41 -4.60
N ILE A 67 4.92 -9.11 -5.88
CA ILE A 67 3.78 -9.63 -6.66
C ILE A 67 3.88 -11.15 -6.74
N GLU A 68 5.03 -11.70 -7.13
CA GLU A 68 5.23 -13.16 -7.22
C GLU A 68 4.97 -13.86 -5.89
N GLN A 69 5.42 -13.29 -4.77
CA GLN A 69 5.17 -13.83 -3.43
C GLN A 69 3.68 -13.86 -3.09
N VAL A 70 2.94 -12.78 -3.37
CA VAL A 70 1.50 -12.72 -3.08
C VAL A 70 0.70 -13.66 -3.97
N PHE A 71 1.05 -13.76 -5.25
CA PHE A 71 0.35 -14.65 -6.18
C PHE A 71 0.70 -16.13 -6.01
N SER A 72 1.85 -16.45 -5.40
CA SER A 72 2.28 -17.83 -5.11
C SER A 72 1.93 -18.29 -3.69
N ALA A 73 1.46 -17.38 -2.85
CA ALA A 73 1.11 -17.68 -1.46
C ALA A 73 -0.13 -18.58 -1.39
N PRO A 74 -0.17 -19.54 -0.44
CA PRO A 74 -1.38 -20.31 -0.17
C PRO A 74 -2.57 -19.40 0.12
N PRO A 75 -3.77 -19.67 -0.45
CA PRO A 75 -4.95 -18.85 -0.24
C PRO A 75 -5.33 -18.70 1.23
N GLU A 76 -4.97 -19.65 2.09
CA GLU A 76 -5.25 -19.65 3.53
C GLU A 76 -4.54 -18.52 4.30
N LEU A 77 -3.61 -17.81 3.67
CA LEU A 77 -2.92 -16.65 4.24
C LEU A 77 -3.70 -15.33 4.09
N PHE A 78 -4.80 -15.31 3.32
CA PHE A 78 -5.61 -14.12 3.03
C PHE A 78 -7.11 -14.34 3.30
#